data_AF-A0A3E0TX81-F1
#
_entry.id   AF-A0A3E0TX81-F1
#
_cell.length_a   1.000
_cell.length_b   1.000
_cell.length_c   1.000
_cell.angle_alpha   90.00
_cell.angle_beta   90.00
_cell.angle_gamma   90.00
#
_symmetry.space_group_name_H-M   'P 1'
#
loop_
_entity.id
_entity.type
_entity.pdbx_description
1 polymer ?
#
loop_
_entity_poly.entity_id
_entity_poly.type
_entity_poly.pdbx_seq_one_letter_code
_entity_poly.pdbx_strand_id
1 'polypeptide(L)'
;MNKFTKLALPIVFSTIATTANAGLISGTHEFQNGFGQTQQVDLQGLEWLSLDSTFGLARLDIENQVWTDKAGTTWQADDWRYATRQETNTLLNSLSANLRDGWSVSNYQGADWFADNFGMIDYTRDEFNFAQRAWFNYGDTFECSANEGRTCQGLIEVAAEAHVSHVINFGSSYNFVTNRESSSLFDPNQHTGIGFIAEKYGAEFGLQSGAFTSTTNEEHFRVANLLVRNAPVDVPEPAPLSLLAGALVALGIMRKRKAR
;
A
#
# COMPACT_ATOMS: atom_id res chain seq x y z
N MET A 1 10.82 -36.80 33.99
CA MET A 1 10.54 -35.62 33.15
C MET A 1 10.02 -34.49 34.01
N ASN A 2 10.77 -33.39 34.10
CA ASN A 2 10.51 -32.30 35.04
C ASN A 2 9.38 -31.39 34.56
N LYS A 3 8.41 -31.11 35.45
CA LYS A 3 7.23 -30.26 35.20
C LYS A 3 7.55 -28.81 34.77
N PHE A 4 8.81 -28.38 34.91
CA PHE A 4 9.26 -27.03 34.53
C PHE A 4 9.50 -26.82 33.04
N THR A 5 9.71 -27.88 32.24
CA THR A 5 9.96 -27.72 30.79
C THR A 5 8.67 -27.49 29.99
N LYS A 6 7.50 -27.70 30.60
CA LYS A 6 6.19 -27.47 29.96
C LYS A 6 5.71 -26.02 30.05
N LEU A 7 6.35 -25.17 30.85
CA LEU A 7 5.91 -23.78 31.08
C LEU A 7 6.71 -22.72 30.31
N ALA A 8 7.85 -23.07 29.72
CA ALA A 8 8.69 -22.12 28.97
C ALA A 8 8.33 -22.02 27.47
N LEU A 9 7.63 -23.02 26.93
CA LEU A 9 7.27 -23.07 25.51
C LEU A 9 6.13 -22.11 25.09
N PRO A 10 5.14 -21.74 25.93
CA PRO A 10 4.10 -20.80 25.52
C PRO A 10 4.51 -19.32 25.58
N ILE A 11 5.61 -18.96 26.26
CA ILE A 11 6.02 -17.55 26.46
C ILE A 11 6.88 -17.02 25.29
N VAL A 12 7.54 -17.91 24.54
CA VAL A 12 8.33 -17.52 23.34
C VAL A 12 7.42 -17.38 22.11
N PHE A 13 6.21 -17.95 22.11
CA PHE A 13 5.23 -17.79 21.02
C PHE A 13 4.32 -16.57 21.16
N SER A 14 4.32 -15.86 22.30
CA SER A 14 3.48 -14.68 22.52
C SER A 14 4.09 -13.35 22.06
N THR A 15 5.30 -13.33 21.50
CA THR A 15 5.96 -12.10 21.03
C THR A 15 5.88 -11.87 19.52
N ILE A 16 5.22 -12.74 18.78
CA ILE A 16 4.76 -12.45 17.41
C ILE A 16 3.23 -12.31 17.47
N ALA A 17 2.76 -11.47 18.38
CA ALA A 17 1.49 -10.80 18.14
C ALA A 17 1.79 -9.78 17.06
N THR A 18 1.70 -10.18 15.80
CA THR A 18 1.41 -9.26 14.72
C THR A 18 0.11 -8.59 15.11
N THR A 19 0.20 -7.41 15.74
CA THR A 19 -0.89 -6.45 15.60
C THR A 19 -0.92 -6.16 14.11
N ALA A 20 -1.73 -6.91 13.38
CA ALA A 20 -2.26 -6.48 12.09
C ALA A 20 -3.08 -5.23 12.42
N ASN A 21 -2.37 -4.13 12.63
CA ASN A 21 -2.98 -2.81 12.66
C ASN A 21 -3.34 -2.62 11.20
N ALA A 22 -4.62 -2.83 10.88
CA ALA A 22 -5.15 -3.02 9.53
C ALA A 22 -5.04 -1.76 8.64
N GLY A 23 -4.10 -0.88 8.93
CA GLY A 23 -3.81 0.30 8.14
C GLY A 23 -2.34 0.67 8.05
N LEU A 24 -1.37 -0.10 8.55
CA LEU A 24 0.06 0.22 8.44
C LEU A 24 0.78 -0.77 7.51
N ILE A 25 1.51 -0.25 6.52
CA ILE A 25 2.20 -1.03 5.49
C ILE A 25 3.68 -0.65 5.53
N SER A 26 4.52 -1.59 5.96
CA SER A 26 5.97 -1.40 6.07
C SER A 26 6.73 -2.71 5.89
N GLY A 27 8.05 -2.64 5.75
CA GLY A 27 8.91 -3.82 5.62
C GLY A 27 9.12 -4.30 4.18
N THR A 28 9.57 -5.55 4.03
CA THR A 28 9.85 -6.16 2.73
C THR A 28 8.62 -6.92 2.23
N HIS A 29 8.20 -6.62 1.00
CA HIS A 29 7.08 -7.25 0.33
C HIS A 29 7.49 -7.70 -1.06
N GLU A 30 6.93 -8.82 -1.49
CA GLU A 30 7.18 -9.42 -2.79
C GLU A 30 5.89 -10.04 -3.35
N PHE A 31 5.77 -10.06 -4.67
CA PHE A 31 4.72 -10.79 -5.39
C PHE A 31 5.29 -11.48 -6.62
N GLN A 32 4.55 -12.44 -7.19
CA GLN A 32 4.90 -13.04 -8.49
C GLN A 32 4.22 -12.26 -9.60
N ASN A 33 4.99 -11.70 -10.54
CA ASN A 33 4.41 -10.98 -11.67
C ASN A 33 3.80 -11.93 -12.72
N GLY A 34 3.16 -11.37 -13.76
CA GLY A 34 2.52 -12.14 -14.84
C GLY A 34 3.46 -13.04 -15.66
N PHE A 35 4.78 -12.99 -15.43
CA PHE A 35 5.79 -13.84 -16.05
C PHE A 35 6.37 -14.89 -15.08
N GLY A 36 5.79 -15.00 -13.88
CA GLY A 36 6.27 -15.91 -12.83
C GLY A 36 7.58 -15.48 -12.18
N GLN A 37 7.99 -14.22 -12.35
CA GLN A 37 9.18 -13.68 -11.69
C GLN A 37 8.79 -13.03 -10.37
N THR A 38 9.59 -13.26 -9.33
CA THR A 38 9.46 -12.52 -8.07
C THR A 38 9.82 -11.06 -8.28
N GLN A 39 8.94 -10.18 -7.84
CA GLN A 39 9.09 -8.73 -7.92
C GLN A 39 8.94 -8.15 -6.52
N GLN A 40 9.94 -7.36 -6.11
CA GLN A 40 9.95 -6.70 -4.81
C GLN A 40 9.18 -5.39 -4.91
N VAL A 41 8.36 -5.10 -3.89
CA VAL A 41 7.71 -3.80 -3.74
C VAL A 41 8.66 -2.84 -3.04
N ASP A 42 8.85 -1.66 -3.62
CA ASP A 42 9.76 -0.65 -3.09
C ASP A 42 9.01 0.37 -2.22
N LEU A 43 8.88 0.03 -0.93
CA LEU A 43 8.35 0.95 0.10
C LEU A 43 9.40 1.95 0.60
N GLN A 44 10.63 1.93 0.08
CA GLN A 44 11.72 2.85 0.45
C GLN A 44 12.07 2.86 1.94
N GLY A 45 11.76 1.79 2.67
CA GLY A 45 11.91 1.73 4.13
C GLY A 45 10.93 2.64 4.89
N LEU A 46 9.92 3.17 4.21
CA LEU A 46 8.87 4.00 4.80
C LEU A 46 7.75 3.12 5.36
N GLU A 47 7.02 3.66 6.33
CA GLU A 47 5.73 3.13 6.76
C GLU A 47 4.62 3.95 6.13
N TRP A 48 3.76 3.26 5.38
CA TRP A 48 2.63 3.82 4.66
C TRP A 48 1.35 3.58 5.43
N LEU A 49 0.43 4.53 5.35
CA LEU A 49 -0.92 4.35 5.85
C LEU A 49 -1.82 3.82 4.72
N SER A 50 -2.66 2.83 5.02
CA SER A 50 -3.67 2.32 4.09
C SER A 50 -4.61 3.44 3.65
N LEU A 51 -5.12 3.33 2.43
CA LEU A 51 -6.11 4.24 1.89
C LEU A 51 -7.44 4.12 2.62
N ASP A 52 -7.78 2.96 3.19
CA ASP A 52 -8.99 2.79 4.01
C ASP A 52 -9.04 3.72 5.22
N SER A 53 -7.87 4.03 5.81
CA SER A 53 -7.75 4.96 6.93
C SER A 53 -8.04 6.41 6.53
N THR A 54 -7.78 6.79 5.28
CA THR A 54 -7.91 8.18 4.81
C THR A 54 -9.04 8.39 3.81
N PHE A 55 -9.75 7.32 3.45
CA PHE A 55 -10.80 7.35 2.46
C PHE A 55 -11.93 8.30 2.88
N GLY A 56 -12.26 9.26 2.02
CA GLY A 56 -13.33 10.22 2.24
C GLY A 56 -12.98 11.36 3.20
N LEU A 57 -11.72 11.47 3.64
CA LEU A 57 -11.21 12.65 4.32
C LEU A 57 -10.66 13.64 3.28
N ALA A 58 -11.01 14.92 3.39
CA ALA A 58 -10.39 15.93 2.54
C ALA A 58 -8.93 16.14 2.96
N ARG A 59 -8.09 16.56 2.02
CA ARG A 59 -6.67 16.81 2.33
C ARG A 59 -6.49 17.86 3.41
N LEU A 60 -7.29 18.92 3.34
CA LEU A 60 -7.30 20.00 4.32
C LEU A 60 -7.68 19.52 5.74
N ASP A 61 -8.47 18.46 5.88
CA ASP A 61 -8.83 17.92 7.19
C ASP A 61 -7.66 17.19 7.86
N ILE A 62 -6.78 16.59 7.05
CA ILE A 62 -5.58 15.88 7.50
C ILE A 62 -4.47 16.87 7.86
N GLU A 63 -4.29 17.92 7.06
CA GLU A 63 -3.18 18.88 7.23
C GLU A 63 -3.38 19.86 8.41
N ASN A 64 -4.63 20.22 8.74
CA ASN A 64 -4.88 21.34 9.64
C ASN A 64 -5.10 20.96 11.11
N GLN A 65 -5.21 19.67 11.45
CA GLN A 65 -5.66 19.25 12.78
C GLN A 65 -5.40 17.78 13.09
N VAL A 66 -5.65 17.44 14.35
CA VAL A 66 -5.91 16.05 14.77
C VAL A 66 -7.11 15.52 14.00
N TRP A 67 -6.96 14.38 13.36
CA TRP A 67 -8.00 13.75 12.55
C TRP A 67 -8.28 12.33 13.03
N THR A 68 -9.45 11.80 12.70
CA THR A 68 -9.87 10.46 13.13
C THR A 68 -10.28 9.65 11.91
N ASP A 69 -9.70 8.47 11.75
CA ASP A 69 -10.05 7.58 10.65
C ASP A 69 -11.43 6.91 10.84
N LYS A 70 -11.88 6.18 9.81
CA LYS A 70 -13.13 5.44 9.85
C LYS A 70 -13.18 4.33 10.91
N ALA A 71 -12.02 3.84 11.35
CA ALA A 71 -11.91 2.83 12.40
C ALA A 71 -11.96 3.47 13.81
N GLY A 72 -11.99 4.79 13.92
CA GLY A 72 -12.02 5.54 15.17
C GLY A 72 -10.64 5.80 15.77
N THR A 73 -9.55 5.55 15.02
CA THR A 73 -8.19 5.87 15.45
C THR A 73 -7.95 7.35 15.25
N THR A 74 -7.51 8.04 16.30
CA THR A 74 -7.14 9.44 16.25
C THR A 74 -5.64 9.59 15.99
N TRP A 75 -5.29 10.39 15.00
CA TRP A 75 -3.93 10.63 14.52
C TRP A 75 -3.54 12.08 14.77
N GLN A 76 -2.28 12.33 15.14
CA GLN A 76 -1.76 13.69 15.19
C GLN A 76 -1.42 14.16 13.78
N ALA A 77 -1.56 15.46 13.52
CA ALA A 77 -1.21 16.06 12.23
C ALA A 77 0.25 15.77 11.85
N ASP A 78 1.15 15.77 12.84
CA ASP A 78 2.59 15.61 12.63
C ASP A 78 3.04 14.14 12.53
N ASP A 79 2.16 13.16 12.76
CA ASP A 79 2.52 11.74 12.65
C ASP A 79 2.71 11.32 11.19
N TRP A 80 2.00 11.99 10.28
CA TRP A 80 1.87 11.61 8.88
C TRP A 80 2.11 12.79 7.96
N ARG A 81 2.67 12.53 6.78
CA ARG A 81 2.71 13.47 5.67
C ARG A 81 2.25 12.80 4.40
N TYR A 82 1.92 13.60 3.39
CA TYR A 82 1.71 13.07 2.05
C TYR A 82 3.00 12.41 1.54
N ALA A 83 2.85 11.27 0.88
CA ALA A 83 3.93 10.70 0.10
C ALA A 83 4.31 11.69 -0.99
N THR A 84 5.60 12.03 -1.12
CA THR A 84 6.08 12.88 -2.20
C THR A 84 5.79 12.23 -3.55
N ARG A 85 5.88 13.00 -4.64
CA ARG A 85 5.79 12.46 -6.00
C ARG A 85 6.87 11.43 -6.24
N GLN A 86 8.10 11.70 -5.81
CA GLN A 86 9.19 10.74 -5.98
C GLN A 86 8.91 9.42 -5.24
N GLU A 87 8.42 9.48 -4.00
CA GLU A 87 8.11 8.28 -3.23
C GLU A 87 6.96 7.47 -3.85
N THR A 88 5.92 8.16 -4.31
CA THR A 88 4.77 7.56 -5.00
C THR A 88 5.21 6.91 -6.31
N ASN A 89 6.00 7.62 -7.11
CA ASN A 89 6.56 7.10 -8.36
C ASN A 89 7.37 5.82 -8.12
N THR A 90 8.26 5.81 -7.13
CA THR A 90 9.06 4.63 -6.78
C THR A 90 8.17 3.45 -6.42
N LEU A 91 7.16 3.65 -5.56
CA LEU A 91 6.20 2.62 -5.20
C LEU A 91 5.47 2.09 -6.44
N LEU A 92 4.81 2.95 -7.22
CA LEU A 92 3.98 2.51 -8.35
C LEU A 92 4.79 1.90 -9.49
N ASN A 93 6.00 2.42 -9.75
CA ASN A 93 6.91 1.81 -10.73
C ASN A 93 7.32 0.39 -10.29
N SER A 94 7.56 0.17 -8.99
CA SER A 94 7.87 -1.15 -8.44
C SER A 94 6.72 -2.15 -8.58
N LEU A 95 5.48 -1.70 -8.80
CA LEU A 95 4.31 -2.55 -9.01
C LEU A 95 4.06 -2.86 -10.49
N SER A 96 4.37 -1.91 -11.38
CA SER A 96 4.04 -1.97 -12.82
C SER A 96 4.85 -2.95 -13.68
N ALA A 97 5.89 -3.56 -13.10
CA ALA A 97 6.92 -4.30 -13.85
C ALA A 97 7.61 -3.47 -14.96
N ASN A 98 7.31 -2.16 -15.07
CA ASN A 98 7.75 -1.23 -16.11
C ASN A 98 7.54 -1.74 -17.54
N LEU A 99 6.47 -2.50 -17.78
CA LEU A 99 6.21 -3.07 -19.11
C LEU A 99 5.17 -2.28 -19.90
N ARG A 100 4.16 -1.72 -19.23
CA ARG A 100 3.05 -1.02 -19.88
C ARG A 100 2.49 0.17 -19.09
N ASP A 101 2.21 1.26 -19.78
CA ASP A 101 1.41 2.41 -19.30
C ASP A 101 -0.07 2.15 -19.60
N GLY A 102 -0.92 2.17 -18.57
CA GLY A 102 -2.36 1.95 -18.66
C GLY A 102 -2.81 0.53 -18.30
N TRP A 103 -3.90 0.07 -18.94
CA TRP A 103 -4.47 -1.26 -18.69
C TRP A 103 -3.55 -2.35 -19.25
N SER A 104 -3.23 -3.37 -18.45
CA SER A 104 -2.38 -4.46 -18.88
C SER A 104 -2.50 -5.69 -17.98
N VAL A 105 -2.48 -6.88 -18.58
CA VAL A 105 -2.38 -8.15 -17.84
C VAL A 105 -1.06 -8.25 -17.06
N SER A 106 -0.01 -7.57 -17.55
CA SER A 106 1.28 -7.45 -16.86
C SER A 106 1.20 -6.63 -15.58
N ASN A 107 0.28 -5.66 -15.53
CA ASN A 107 0.10 -4.76 -14.39
C ASN A 107 -0.82 -5.38 -13.33
N TYR A 108 -1.51 -6.48 -13.65
CA TYR A 108 -2.51 -7.10 -12.78
C TYR A 108 -1.94 -7.41 -11.38
N GLN A 109 -0.87 -8.19 -11.30
CA GLN A 109 -0.34 -8.67 -10.02
C GLN A 109 0.13 -7.52 -9.10
N GLY A 110 0.71 -6.45 -9.67
CA GLY A 110 1.10 -5.28 -8.89
C GLY A 110 -0.09 -4.43 -8.44
N ALA A 111 -1.10 -4.28 -9.29
CA ALA A 111 -2.34 -3.57 -8.94
C ALA A 111 -3.17 -4.34 -7.89
N ASP A 112 -3.22 -5.67 -8.01
CA ASP A 112 -3.85 -6.60 -7.07
C ASP A 112 -3.16 -6.55 -5.71
N TRP A 113 -1.82 -6.60 -5.68
CA TRP A 113 -1.04 -6.39 -4.45
C TRP A 113 -1.34 -5.04 -3.81
N PHE A 114 -1.44 -3.96 -4.60
CA PHE A 114 -1.80 -2.64 -4.09
C PHE A 114 -3.19 -2.67 -3.45
N ALA A 115 -4.17 -3.28 -4.12
CA ALA A 115 -5.54 -3.41 -3.61
C ALA A 115 -5.58 -4.14 -2.25
N ASP A 116 -4.87 -5.26 -2.15
CA ASP A 116 -4.81 -6.10 -0.94
C ASP A 116 -4.15 -5.41 0.25
N ASN A 117 -3.16 -4.52 0.01
CA ASN A 117 -2.37 -3.90 1.07
C ASN A 117 -2.84 -2.50 1.44
N PHE A 118 -3.20 -1.68 0.45
CA PHE A 118 -3.63 -0.30 0.67
C PHE A 118 -5.15 -0.17 0.83
N GLY A 119 -5.93 -1.14 0.38
CA GLY A 119 -7.38 -1.03 0.31
C GLY A 119 -7.85 -0.29 -0.94
N MET A 120 -9.02 -0.70 -1.43
CA MET A 120 -9.68 -0.15 -2.60
C MET A 120 -11.19 -0.13 -2.40
N ILE A 121 -11.89 0.66 -3.21
CA ILE A 121 -13.34 0.56 -3.31
C ILE A 121 -13.73 -0.38 -4.45
N ASP A 122 -14.60 -1.33 -4.11
CA ASP A 122 -15.30 -2.13 -5.12
C ASP A 122 -16.25 -1.24 -5.92
N TYR A 123 -16.26 -1.43 -7.23
CA TYR A 123 -17.25 -0.87 -8.11
C TYR A 123 -17.62 -1.88 -9.20
N THR A 124 -18.90 -1.89 -9.55
CA THR A 124 -19.37 -2.73 -10.66
C THR A 124 -19.05 -2.04 -11.98
N ARG A 125 -18.50 -2.81 -12.92
CA ARG A 125 -18.35 -2.44 -14.32
C ARG A 125 -19.15 -3.45 -15.12
N ASP A 126 -19.95 -3.03 -16.10
CA ASP A 126 -20.97 -3.89 -16.74
C ASP A 126 -20.47 -5.29 -17.23
N GLU A 127 -19.17 -5.41 -17.51
CA GLU A 127 -18.51 -6.64 -17.98
C GLU A 127 -17.81 -7.48 -16.88
N PHE A 128 -17.73 -6.96 -15.64
CA PHE A 128 -16.98 -7.51 -14.50
C PHE A 128 -17.81 -7.54 -13.22
N ASN A 129 -17.64 -8.61 -12.45
CA ASN A 129 -18.26 -8.70 -11.12
C ASN A 129 -17.71 -7.67 -10.14
N PHE A 130 -16.38 -7.61 -10.08
CA PHE A 130 -15.67 -6.74 -9.17
C PHE A 130 -14.50 -6.12 -9.94
N ALA A 131 -14.64 -4.84 -10.22
CA ALA A 131 -13.48 -4.00 -10.47
C ALA A 131 -13.21 -3.24 -9.17
N GLN A 132 -11.95 -3.12 -8.79
CA GLN A 132 -11.55 -2.34 -7.63
C GLN A 132 -10.74 -1.14 -8.10
N ARG A 133 -10.89 -0.04 -7.38
CA ARG A 133 -10.30 1.24 -7.76
C ARG A 133 -9.85 1.98 -6.51
N ALA A 134 -8.63 2.49 -6.56
CA ALA A 134 -8.11 3.47 -5.61
C ALA A 134 -7.89 4.79 -6.34
N TRP A 135 -8.62 5.82 -5.94
CA TRP A 135 -8.26 7.21 -6.24
C TRP A 135 -7.64 7.80 -4.98
N PHE A 136 -6.49 8.45 -5.11
CA PHE A 136 -5.82 9.03 -3.96
C PHE A 136 -5.08 10.32 -4.28
N ASN A 137 -5.03 11.23 -3.32
CA ASN A 137 -4.18 12.40 -3.38
C ASN A 137 -2.79 12.06 -2.85
N TYR A 138 -1.76 12.67 -3.42
CA TYR A 138 -0.38 12.58 -2.96
C TYR A 138 0.40 13.86 -3.29
N GLY A 139 1.65 13.90 -2.84
CA GLY A 139 2.60 14.96 -3.10
C GLY A 139 2.44 16.21 -2.23
N ASP A 140 3.50 16.99 -2.15
CA ASP A 140 3.51 18.26 -1.43
C ASP A 140 2.79 19.36 -2.21
N THR A 141 2.48 20.46 -1.52
CA THR A 141 1.97 21.67 -2.16
C THR A 141 2.91 22.10 -3.27
N PHE A 142 2.35 22.38 -4.44
CA PHE A 142 3.04 22.74 -5.66
C PHE A 142 3.81 21.63 -6.40
N GLU A 143 3.79 20.39 -5.94
CA GLU A 143 4.60 19.32 -6.55
C GLU A 143 4.10 18.91 -7.95
N CYS A 144 2.78 18.93 -8.17
CA CYS A 144 2.17 18.60 -9.47
C CYS A 144 1.42 19.76 -10.13
N SER A 145 1.31 20.91 -9.48
CA SER A 145 0.58 22.08 -10.01
C SER A 145 1.15 23.38 -9.49
N ALA A 146 1.13 24.46 -10.28
CA ALA A 146 1.46 25.79 -9.77
C ALA A 146 0.34 26.40 -8.88
N ASN A 147 -0.79 25.72 -8.74
CA ASN A 147 -1.92 26.16 -7.92
C ASN A 147 -1.90 25.44 -6.56
N GLU A 148 -1.83 26.20 -5.47
CA GLU A 148 -1.81 25.67 -4.09
C GLU A 148 -3.08 24.92 -3.70
N GLY A 149 -4.21 25.24 -4.36
CA GLY A 149 -5.47 24.53 -4.20
C GLY A 149 -5.53 23.20 -4.95
N ARG A 150 -4.41 22.73 -5.53
CA ARG A 150 -4.34 21.46 -6.26
C ARG A 150 -3.21 20.56 -5.76
N THR A 151 -3.45 19.26 -5.82
CA THR A 151 -2.54 18.18 -5.39
C THR A 151 -2.35 17.16 -6.51
N CYS A 152 -1.29 16.36 -6.45
CA CYS A 152 -1.15 15.21 -7.34
C CYS A 152 -2.27 14.21 -7.09
N GLN A 153 -2.75 13.56 -8.14
CA GLN A 153 -3.78 12.54 -8.03
C GLN A 153 -3.37 11.24 -8.71
N GLY A 154 -3.43 10.17 -7.93
CA GLY A 154 -3.11 8.82 -8.37
C GLY A 154 -4.35 7.97 -8.58
N LEU A 155 -4.16 6.93 -9.40
CA LEU A 155 -5.19 5.96 -9.76
C LEU A 155 -4.54 4.60 -9.94
N ILE A 156 -5.03 3.62 -9.20
CA ILE A 156 -4.80 2.20 -9.47
C ILE A 156 -6.16 1.55 -9.66
N GLU A 157 -6.28 0.70 -10.68
CA GLU A 157 -7.47 -0.12 -10.87
C GLU A 157 -7.07 -1.57 -11.09
N VAL A 158 -7.92 -2.47 -10.63
CA VAL A 158 -7.80 -3.91 -10.89
C VAL A 158 -9.17 -4.43 -11.30
N ALA A 159 -9.20 -5.29 -12.31
CA ALA A 159 -10.40 -5.99 -12.73
C ALA A 159 -10.07 -7.48 -12.81
N ALA A 160 -10.77 -8.26 -11.98
CA ALA A 160 -10.68 -9.71 -11.94
C ALA A 160 -12.06 -10.32 -12.20
N GLU A 161 -12.10 -11.60 -12.54
CA GLU A 161 -13.35 -12.38 -12.66
C GLU A 161 -14.37 -11.77 -13.64
N ALA A 162 -14.02 -11.72 -14.93
CA ALA A 162 -14.98 -11.32 -15.95
C ALA A 162 -16.12 -12.35 -16.08
N HIS A 163 -17.33 -11.84 -16.28
CA HIS A 163 -18.52 -12.66 -16.50
C HIS A 163 -18.75 -13.07 -17.95
N VAL A 164 -17.81 -12.71 -18.82
CA VAL A 164 -17.92 -12.92 -20.24
C VAL A 164 -16.94 -14.00 -20.71
N SER A 165 -17.34 -14.74 -21.73
CA SER A 165 -16.49 -15.76 -22.36
C SER A 165 -15.69 -15.23 -23.55
N HIS A 166 -15.66 -13.91 -23.76
CA HIS A 166 -15.01 -13.27 -24.90
C HIS A 166 -13.94 -12.27 -24.45
N VAL A 167 -13.04 -11.97 -25.38
CA VAL A 167 -11.94 -11.02 -25.17
C VAL A 167 -12.50 -9.60 -25.04
N ILE A 168 -12.13 -8.90 -23.98
CA ILE A 168 -12.54 -7.52 -23.70
C ILE A 168 -11.39 -6.57 -24.06
N ASN A 169 -11.73 -5.40 -24.61
CA ASN A 169 -10.78 -4.33 -24.92
C ASN A 169 -10.91 -3.19 -23.91
N PHE A 170 -9.85 -2.94 -23.16
CA PHE A 170 -9.80 -1.90 -22.13
C PHE A 170 -9.26 -0.54 -22.61
N GLY A 171 -8.93 -0.42 -23.90
CA GLY A 171 -8.27 0.74 -24.49
C GLY A 171 -6.84 0.43 -24.92
N SER A 172 -6.11 1.44 -25.38
CA SER A 172 -4.69 1.30 -25.69
C SER A 172 -3.84 1.38 -24.42
N SER A 173 -2.77 0.58 -24.38
CA SER A 173 -1.65 0.74 -23.46
C SER A 173 -0.36 0.97 -24.24
N TYR A 174 0.55 1.74 -23.67
CA TYR A 174 1.87 1.92 -24.25
C TYR A 174 2.83 0.85 -23.73
N ASN A 175 3.47 0.10 -24.63
CA ASN A 175 4.43 -0.93 -24.25
C ASN A 175 5.87 -0.39 -24.30
N PHE A 176 6.57 -0.40 -23.16
CA PHE A 176 7.94 0.13 -23.01
C PHE A 176 9.00 -0.72 -23.70
N VAL A 177 8.80 -2.03 -23.76
CA VAL A 177 9.75 -2.95 -24.40
C VAL A 177 9.74 -2.76 -25.92
N THR A 178 8.55 -2.58 -26.50
CA THR A 178 8.40 -2.44 -27.96
C THR A 178 8.34 -0.99 -28.44
N ASN A 179 8.22 -0.02 -27.53
CA ASN A 179 8.01 1.39 -27.81
C ASN A 179 6.82 1.65 -28.76
N ARG A 180 5.69 0.98 -28.49
CA ARG A 180 4.48 1.01 -29.33
C ARG A 180 3.22 0.97 -28.47
N GLU A 181 2.20 1.70 -28.92
CA GLU A 181 0.83 1.50 -28.43
C GLU A 181 0.30 0.15 -28.91
N SER A 182 -0.43 -0.54 -28.04
CA SER A 182 -1.13 -1.77 -28.37
C SER A 182 -2.44 -1.85 -27.60
N SER A 183 -3.41 -2.56 -28.16
CA SER A 183 -4.68 -2.83 -27.50
C SER A 183 -4.45 -3.64 -26.22
N SER A 184 -5.06 -3.20 -25.12
CA SER A 184 -5.12 -3.91 -23.85
C SER A 184 -6.27 -4.92 -23.91
N LEU A 185 -5.98 -6.05 -24.53
CA LEU A 185 -6.90 -7.17 -24.65
C LEU A 185 -6.80 -8.04 -23.39
N PHE A 186 -7.96 -8.32 -22.79
CA PHE A 186 -8.09 -9.27 -21.69
C PHE A 186 -8.86 -10.49 -22.17
N ASP A 187 -8.22 -11.66 -22.14
CA ASP A 187 -8.89 -12.95 -22.35
C ASP A 187 -9.09 -13.64 -21.00
N PRO A 188 -10.34 -13.74 -20.50
CA PRO A 188 -10.62 -14.36 -19.20
C PRO A 188 -10.32 -15.86 -19.16
N ASN A 189 -10.12 -16.52 -20.30
CA ASN A 189 -9.72 -17.92 -20.34
C ASN A 189 -8.21 -18.12 -20.19
N GLN A 190 -7.43 -17.04 -20.35
CA GLN A 190 -5.96 -17.08 -20.33
C GLN A 190 -5.35 -16.28 -19.17
N HIS A 191 -6.11 -15.37 -18.59
CA HIS A 191 -5.62 -14.43 -17.58
C HIS A 191 -6.57 -14.35 -16.40
N THR A 192 -5.99 -14.20 -15.19
CA THR A 192 -6.75 -14.08 -13.93
C THR A 192 -7.39 -12.70 -13.78
N GLY A 193 -6.75 -11.67 -14.32
CA GLY A 193 -7.24 -10.30 -14.29
C GLY A 193 -6.39 -9.35 -15.12
N ILE A 194 -6.74 -8.07 -15.05
CA ILE A 194 -6.05 -6.97 -15.71
C ILE A 194 -5.92 -5.80 -14.74
N GLY A 195 -4.77 -5.14 -14.71
CA GLY A 195 -4.50 -3.99 -13.84
C GLY A 195 -4.29 -2.71 -14.63
N PHE A 196 -4.57 -1.56 -14.02
CA PHE A 196 -4.27 -0.23 -14.54
C PHE A 196 -3.25 0.46 -13.63
N ILE A 197 -2.10 0.78 -14.21
CA ILE A 197 -1.06 1.61 -13.61
C ILE A 197 -0.54 2.51 -14.73
N ALA A 198 -0.51 3.83 -14.50
CA ALA A 198 -0.22 4.76 -15.58
C ALA A 198 0.55 6.00 -15.13
N GLU A 199 1.35 6.56 -16.04
CA GLU A 199 2.26 7.67 -15.76
C GLU A 199 1.51 8.95 -15.37
N LYS A 200 0.41 9.22 -16.09
CA LYS A 200 -0.47 10.35 -15.76
C LYS A 200 -1.06 10.26 -14.35
N TYR A 201 -1.08 9.08 -13.73
CA TYR A 201 -1.69 8.81 -12.43
C TYR A 201 -0.67 8.39 -11.37
N GLY A 202 0.54 8.92 -11.46
CA GLY A 202 1.54 8.88 -10.40
C GLY A 202 2.58 7.79 -10.50
N ALA A 203 2.53 6.93 -11.52
CA ALA A 203 3.75 6.27 -11.95
C ALA A 203 4.62 7.27 -12.75
N GLU A 204 5.91 7.00 -12.94
CA GLU A 204 6.74 7.84 -13.82
C GLU A 204 7.65 6.96 -14.66
N PHE A 205 7.22 6.74 -15.90
CA PHE A 205 7.90 5.86 -16.86
C PHE A 205 8.71 6.63 -17.92
N GLY A 206 8.64 7.96 -17.92
CA GLY A 206 9.40 8.83 -18.81
C GLY A 206 8.73 9.13 -20.15
N LEU A 207 7.43 8.88 -20.31
CA LEU A 207 6.64 9.21 -21.51
C LEU A 207 5.99 10.59 -21.42
N GLN A 208 5.58 11.01 -20.21
CA GLN A 208 4.77 12.19 -19.98
C GLN A 208 5.22 12.90 -18.71
N SER A 209 5.58 14.18 -18.81
CA SER A 209 5.99 14.96 -17.63
C SER A 209 4.82 15.42 -16.73
N GLY A 210 3.57 15.24 -17.18
CA GLY A 210 2.38 15.77 -16.53
C GLY A 210 1.66 14.75 -15.64
N ALA A 211 1.57 15.06 -14.36
CA ALA A 211 0.70 14.33 -13.42
C ALA A 211 -0.74 14.86 -13.50
N PHE A 212 -1.72 13.98 -13.28
CA PHE A 212 -3.09 14.37 -13.02
C PHE A 212 -3.18 15.09 -11.68
N THR A 213 -4.07 16.08 -11.59
CA THR A 213 -4.24 16.88 -10.38
C THR A 213 -5.71 17.04 -10.05
N SER A 214 -6.03 17.06 -8.76
CA SER A 214 -7.35 17.33 -8.17
C SER A 214 -7.28 18.56 -7.28
N THR A 215 -8.43 19.05 -6.79
CA THR A 215 -8.43 20.15 -5.81
C THR A 215 -8.34 19.61 -4.38
N THR A 216 -7.64 20.33 -3.50
CA THR A 216 -7.34 19.86 -2.13
C THR A 216 -8.53 19.88 -1.17
N ASN A 217 -9.57 20.66 -1.49
CA ASN A 217 -10.80 20.83 -0.72
C ASN A 217 -11.93 19.91 -1.15
N GLU A 218 -11.68 19.00 -2.09
CA GLU A 218 -12.70 18.08 -2.55
C GLU A 218 -12.96 17.00 -1.48
N GLU A 219 -14.09 17.14 -0.77
CA GLU A 219 -14.77 16.02 -0.10
C GLU A 219 -15.38 15.10 -1.17
N HIS A 220 -14.57 14.54 -2.08
CA HIS A 220 -15.08 13.50 -2.96
C HIS A 220 -15.24 12.25 -2.12
N PHE A 221 -16.46 11.72 -2.07
CA PHE A 221 -16.85 10.45 -1.41
C PHE A 221 -16.07 9.22 -1.90
N ARG A 222 -15.02 9.38 -2.73
CA ARG A 222 -14.27 8.32 -3.41
C ARG A 222 -12.77 8.56 -3.54
N VAL A 223 -12.21 9.55 -2.83
CA VAL A 223 -10.76 9.81 -2.86
C VAL A 223 -10.17 9.58 -1.48
N ALA A 224 -9.04 8.89 -1.43
CA ALA A 224 -8.22 8.69 -0.24
C ALA A 224 -6.97 9.59 -0.28
N ASN A 225 -6.12 9.50 0.74
CA ASN A 225 -4.89 10.28 0.82
C ASN A 225 -3.73 9.31 1.09
N LEU A 226 -2.73 9.34 0.22
CA LEU A 226 -1.57 8.45 0.32
C LEU A 226 -0.53 9.09 1.26
N LEU A 227 -0.47 8.55 2.47
CA LEU A 227 0.36 9.10 3.55
C LEU A 227 1.50 8.16 3.92
N VAL A 228 2.61 8.77 4.30
CA VAL A 228 3.79 8.10 4.88
C VAL A 228 4.11 8.72 6.23
N ARG A 229 4.65 7.91 7.14
CA ARG A 229 5.00 8.38 8.48
C ARG A 229 6.16 9.38 8.42
N ASN A 230 6.09 10.45 9.22
CA ASN A 230 7.17 11.43 9.36
C ASN A 230 8.37 10.85 10.13
N ALA A 231 9.12 9.93 9.49
CA ALA A 231 10.26 9.19 10.05
C ALA A 231 9.86 8.30 11.26
N PRO A 232 10.70 7.33 11.69
CA PRO A 232 10.28 6.40 12.72
C PRO A 232 10.09 7.19 14.01
N VAL A 233 8.90 7.08 14.62
CA VAL A 233 8.81 7.18 16.08
C VAL A 233 9.89 6.23 16.57
N ASP A 234 10.89 6.75 17.30
CA ASP A 234 11.85 5.91 18.02
C ASP A 234 11.02 4.93 18.83
N VAL A 235 10.77 3.74 18.27
CA VAL A 235 10.17 2.65 19.00
C VAL A 235 11.22 2.38 20.06
N PRO A 236 10.95 2.67 21.35
CA PRO A 236 11.96 2.45 22.36
C PRO A 236 12.32 0.98 22.21
N GLU A 237 13.60 0.70 21.91
CA GLU A 237 14.06 -0.67 21.77
C GLU A 237 13.52 -1.45 22.97
N PRO A 238 13.09 -2.70 22.81
CA PRO A 238 12.59 -3.52 23.91
C PRO A 238 13.69 -3.87 24.94
N ALA A 239 14.70 -3.02 25.13
CA ALA A 239 15.63 -3.03 26.24
C ALA A 239 14.91 -3.22 27.60
N PRO A 240 13.77 -2.58 27.92
CA PRO A 240 13.11 -2.81 29.21
C PRO A 240 12.54 -4.23 29.34
N LEU A 241 11.95 -4.78 28.26
CA LEU A 241 11.32 -6.09 28.26
C LEU A 241 12.34 -7.23 28.19
N SER A 242 13.42 -7.05 27.43
CA SER A 242 14.53 -8.01 27.36
C SER A 242 15.33 -8.02 28.67
N LEU A 243 15.56 -6.86 29.31
CA LEU A 243 16.13 -6.77 30.65
C LEU A 243 15.20 -7.38 31.72
N LEU A 244 13.88 -7.15 31.63
CA LEU A 244 12.90 -7.75 32.54
C LEU A 244 12.85 -9.27 32.39
N ALA A 245 12.85 -9.78 31.15
CA ALA A 245 12.90 -11.21 30.86
C ALA A 245 14.21 -11.83 31.39
N GLY A 246 15.34 -11.17 31.17
CA GLY A 246 16.64 -11.58 31.73
C GLY A 246 16.65 -11.60 33.26
N ALA A 247 16.09 -10.57 33.91
CA ALA A 247 15.99 -10.46 35.36
C ALA A 247 15.08 -11.57 35.96
N LEU A 248 13.96 -11.89 35.32
CA LEU A 248 13.05 -12.96 35.73
C LEU A 248 13.70 -14.35 35.60
N VAL A 249 14.46 -14.58 34.53
CA VAL A 249 15.25 -15.81 34.35
C VAL A 249 16.33 -15.93 35.43
N ALA A 250 17.05 -14.85 35.71
CA ALA A 250 18.07 -14.82 36.77
C ALA A 250 17.47 -15.08 38.17
N LEU A 251 16.33 -14.48 38.48
CA LEU A 251 15.58 -14.71 39.74
C LEU A 251 15.12 -16.17 39.88
N GLY A 252 14.66 -16.78 38.78
CA GLY A 252 14.29 -18.20 38.74
C GLY A 252 15.48 -19.13 39.01
N ILE A 253 16.65 -18.83 38.47
CA ILE A 253 17.89 -19.59 38.69
C ILE A 253 18.38 -19.43 40.14
N MET A 254 18.33 -18.22 40.71
CA MET A 254 18.76 -17.95 42.08
C MET A 254 17.88 -18.66 43.12
N ARG A 255 16.55 -18.75 42.91
CA ARG A 255 15.65 -19.50 43.81
C ARG A 255 15.96 -21.00 43.86
N LYS A 256 16.39 -21.61 42.75
CA LYS A 256 16.76 -23.04 42.71
C LYS A 256 18.06 -23.36 43.47
N ARG A 257 18.98 -22.41 43.62
CA ARG A 257 20.23 -22.61 44.36
C ARG A 257 20.06 -22.56 45.88
N LYS A 258 19.00 -21.93 46.39
CA LYS A 258 18.74 -21.80 47.84
C LYS A 258 17.91 -22.96 48.42
N ALA A 259 17.37 -23.83 47.56
CA ALA A 259 16.53 -24.98 47.93
C ALA A 259 17.29 -26.34 47.82
N ARG A 260 18.61 -26.29 47.65
CA ARG A 260 19.55 -27.41 47.85
C ARG A 260 20.46 -27.02 49.01
#